data_AF-A0A7L3J1W9-F1
#
_entry.id   AF-A0A7L3J1W9-F1
#
_cell.length_a   1.000
_cell.length_b   1.000
_cell.length_c   1.000
_cell.angle_alpha   90.00
_cell.angle_beta   90.00
_cell.angle_gamma   90.00
#
_symmetry.space_group_name_H-M   'P 1'
#
loop_
_entity.id
_entity.type
_entity.pdbx_description
1 polymer ?
#
loop_
_entity_poly.entity_id
_entity_poly.type
_entity_poly.pdbx_seq_one_letter_code
_entity_poly.pdbx_strand_id
1 'polypeptide(L)'
;EQNECRMFRVQFGGDSKEQMLEHCCNCVQKLAEYVPVQVTDEQSQKLYHSLNQLANGENQMKDTEKNTSVLHTVNEPLPDSCLGERRSVTQLAQSVLKKFELPLVYQHSVWRAQELGPFIRLCLMDQNFPAFVEDVEKELKKLTEG
;
A
#
# COMPACT_ATOMS: atom_id res chain seq x y z
N GLU A 1 -32.32 -16.25 1.82
CA GLU A 1 -32.34 -15.42 3.04
C GLU A 1 -30.96 -14.81 3.19
N GLN A 2 -30.84 -13.49 3.09
CA GLN A 2 -29.53 -12.82 3.10
C GLN A 2 -29.64 -11.57 3.95
N ASN A 3 -29.84 -11.78 5.25
CA ASN A 3 -29.89 -10.74 6.29
C ASN A 3 -29.54 -11.38 7.65
N GLU A 4 -28.46 -12.16 7.72
CA GLU A 4 -27.89 -12.55 9.01
C GLU A 4 -26.80 -11.55 9.39
N CYS A 5 -27.08 -10.71 10.39
CA CYS A 5 -26.06 -9.91 11.05
C CYS A 5 -25.66 -10.59 12.36
N ARG A 6 -24.36 -10.64 12.64
CA ARG A 6 -23.81 -11.18 13.90
C ARG A 6 -22.88 -10.15 14.53
N MET A 7 -23.00 -9.99 15.84
CA MET A 7 -22.22 -9.04 16.63
C MET A 7 -21.20 -9.80 17.48
N PHE A 8 -19.98 -9.28 17.57
CA PHE A 8 -18.99 -9.75 18.52
C PHE A 8 -18.31 -8.56 19.19
N ARG A 9 -17.73 -8.80 20.37
CA ARG A 9 -16.97 -7.81 21.14
C ARG A 9 -15.60 -8.37 21.44
N VAL A 10 -14.60 -7.50 21.48
CA VAL A 10 -13.21 -7.83 21.77
C VAL A 10 -12.73 -7.00 22.94
N GLN A 11 -11.89 -7.57 23.78
CA GLN A 11 -11.20 -6.89 24.87
C GLN A 11 -9.70 -7.08 24.70
N PHE A 12 -8.94 -5.98 24.73
CA PHE A 12 -7.49 -6.02 24.64
C PHE A 12 -6.88 -6.33 26.01
N GLY A 13 -5.94 -7.26 26.05
CA GLY A 13 -5.16 -7.59 27.25
C GLY A 13 -3.91 -6.73 27.40
N GLY A 14 -3.38 -6.66 28.62
CA GLY A 14 -2.16 -5.93 28.99
C GLY A 14 -1.91 -6.02 30.50
N ASP A 15 -0.69 -5.70 30.91
CA ASP A 15 -0.23 -5.71 32.30
C ASP A 15 -0.73 -4.49 33.09
N SER A 16 -1.18 -3.45 32.40
CA SER A 16 -1.81 -2.26 32.98
C SER A 16 -2.96 -1.73 32.12
N LYS A 17 -3.79 -0.86 32.70
CA LYS A 17 -4.90 -0.21 32.00
C LYS A 17 -4.40 0.65 30.82
N GLU A 18 -3.28 1.33 31.01
CA GLU A 18 -2.64 2.18 30.00
C GLU A 18 -2.20 1.35 28.79
N GLN A 19 -1.57 0.20 29.04
CA GLN A 19 -1.12 -0.70 27.97
C GLN A 19 -2.31 -1.32 27.21
N MET A 20 -3.36 -1.75 27.92
CA MET A 20 -4.59 -2.23 27.28
C MET A 20 -5.23 -1.17 26.39
N LEU A 21 -5.22 0.10 26.84
CA LEU A 21 -5.77 1.22 26.09
C LEU A 21 -4.91 1.54 24.86
N GLU A 22 -3.59 1.53 25.00
CA GLU A 22 -2.65 1.70 23.87
C GLU A 22 -2.86 0.61 22.81
N HIS A 23 -2.97 -0.66 23.20
CA HIS A 23 -3.25 -1.77 22.29
C HIS A 23 -4.57 -1.55 21.52
N CYS A 24 -5.62 -1.09 22.22
CA CYS A 24 -6.90 -0.75 21.62
C CYS A 24 -6.76 0.40 20.61
N CYS A 25 -6.12 1.51 21.00
CA CYS A 25 -5.91 2.67 20.14
C CYS A 25 -5.14 2.32 18.86
N ASN A 26 -4.05 1.56 18.98
CA ASN A 26 -3.24 1.11 17.85
C ASN A 26 -4.04 0.21 16.90
N CYS A 27 -4.90 -0.67 17.44
CA CYS A 27 -5.76 -1.51 16.62
C CYS A 27 -6.81 -0.68 15.86
N VAL A 28 -7.48 0.26 16.54
CA VAL A 28 -8.46 1.15 15.92
C VAL A 28 -7.82 2.00 14.82
N GLN A 29 -6.60 2.50 15.04
CA GLN A 29 -5.87 3.30 14.06
C GLN A 29 -5.61 2.52 12.76
N LYS A 30 -5.16 1.27 12.87
CA LYS A 30 -4.97 0.38 11.71
C LYS A 30 -6.30 0.03 11.04
N LEU A 31 -7.35 -0.22 11.82
CA LEU A 31 -8.67 -0.54 11.26
C LEU A 31 -9.29 0.65 10.51
N ALA A 32 -9.03 1.88 10.96
CA ALA A 32 -9.53 3.10 10.36
C ALA A 32 -8.99 3.34 8.93
N GLU A 33 -7.89 2.70 8.54
CA GLU A 33 -7.41 2.69 7.15
C GLU A 33 -8.37 1.95 6.21
N TYR A 34 -9.19 1.02 6.71
CA TYR A 34 -10.03 0.14 5.88
C TYR A 34 -11.52 0.34 6.09
N VAL A 35 -11.95 0.71 7.29
CA VAL A 35 -13.37 0.89 7.64
C VAL A 35 -13.53 2.07 8.60
N PRO A 36 -14.59 2.90 8.46
CA PRO A 36 -14.86 3.96 9.42
C PRO A 36 -15.13 3.38 10.81
N VAL A 37 -14.23 3.65 11.77
CA VAL A 37 -14.42 3.26 13.18
C VAL A 37 -14.89 4.46 13.99
N GLN A 38 -16.01 4.32 14.69
CA GLN A 38 -16.55 5.36 15.55
C GLN A 38 -15.90 5.30 16.95
N VAL A 39 -15.38 6.43 17.44
CA VAL A 39 -14.79 6.55 18.78
C VAL A 39 -15.70 7.43 19.64
N THR A 40 -16.39 6.83 20.62
CA THR A 40 -17.40 7.50 21.45
C THR A 40 -16.89 8.02 22.79
N ASP A 41 -15.69 7.65 23.22
CA ASP A 41 -15.14 8.00 24.54
C ASP A 41 -14.11 9.14 24.46
N GLU A 42 -14.26 10.18 25.29
CA GLU A 42 -13.43 11.40 25.26
C GLU A 42 -11.95 11.14 25.59
N GLN A 43 -11.64 10.17 26.46
CA GLN A 43 -10.26 9.80 26.78
C GLN A 43 -9.61 9.05 25.61
N SER A 44 -10.37 8.15 24.98
CA SER A 44 -9.95 7.40 23.80
C SER A 44 -9.74 8.32 22.59
N GLN A 45 -10.58 9.35 22.42
CA GLN A 45 -10.43 10.37 21.37
C GLN A 45 -9.14 11.17 21.52
N LYS A 46 -8.80 11.60 22.75
CA LYS A 46 -7.55 12.35 23.00
C LYS A 46 -6.31 11.54 22.63
N LEU A 47 -6.24 10.28 23.03
CA LEU A 47 -5.12 9.39 22.70
C LEU A 47 -5.05 9.10 21.20
N TYR A 48 -6.20 8.88 20.55
CA TYR A 48 -6.26 8.70 19.10
C TYR A 48 -5.74 9.94 18.34
N HIS A 49 -6.13 11.14 18.77
CA HIS A 49 -5.61 12.40 18.20
C HIS A 49 -4.12 12.61 18.50
N SER A 50 -3.62 12.25 19.68
CA SER A 50 -2.19 12.33 20.00
C SER A 50 -1.35 11.35 19.17
N LEU A 51 -1.83 10.12 18.98
CA LEU A 51 -1.15 9.11 18.16
C LEU A 51 -1.13 9.47 16.68
N ASN A 52 -2.22 10.02 16.16
CA ASN A 52 -2.27 10.54 14.79
C ASN A 52 -1.36 11.76 14.59
N GLN A 53 -1.18 12.60 15.61
CA GLN A 53 -0.24 13.73 15.56
C GLN A 53 1.22 13.27 15.60
N LEU A 54 1.53 12.21 16.34
CA LEU A 54 2.88 11.64 16.42
C LEU A 54 3.28 10.96 15.10
N ALA A 55 2.36 10.26 14.45
CA ALA A 55 2.56 9.66 13.13
C ALA A 55 2.73 10.71 12.00
N ASN A 56 2.24 11.93 12.20
CA ASN A 56 2.36 13.03 11.24
C ASN A 56 3.51 14.00 11.57
N GLY A 57 4.26 13.74 12.66
CA GLY A 57 5.26 14.65 13.23
C GLY A 57 6.70 14.46 12.73
N GLU A 58 7.00 13.44 11.93
CA GLU A 58 8.37 13.19 11.43
C GLU A 58 8.80 14.10 10.26
N ASN A 59 7.95 15.03 9.81
CA ASN A 59 8.28 15.98 8.73
C ASN A 59 8.44 17.43 9.21
N GLN A 60 9.09 17.67 10.35
CA GLN A 60 9.55 19.03 10.66
C GLN A 60 10.77 19.08 11.58
N MET A 61 11.96 19.09 10.97
CA MET A 61 13.13 19.75 11.56
C MET A 61 13.83 20.56 10.47
N LYS A 62 13.82 21.88 10.67
CA LYS A 62 14.50 22.89 9.86
C LYS A 62 16.02 22.72 9.93
N ASP A 63 16.73 22.98 8.84
CA ASP A 63 17.59 24.17 8.83
C ASP A 63 17.95 24.70 7.44
N THR A 64 18.37 25.96 7.47
CA THR A 64 18.49 26.99 6.44
C THR A 64 19.76 26.84 5.57
N GLU A 65 19.66 27.04 4.24
CA GLU A 65 20.43 28.04 3.46
C GLU A 65 20.47 27.79 1.93
N LYS A 66 20.15 28.88 1.21
CA LYS A 66 20.72 29.35 -0.07
C LYS A 66 20.35 28.69 -1.41
N ASN A 67 19.59 29.49 -2.17
CA ASN A 67 19.73 29.81 -3.60
C ASN A 67 19.75 28.63 -4.60
N THR A 68 18.76 28.59 -5.49
CA THR A 68 18.89 29.00 -6.91
C THR A 68 17.61 28.62 -7.67
N SER A 69 17.12 29.57 -8.46
CA SER A 69 16.36 29.47 -9.73
C SER A 69 16.26 28.04 -10.32
N VAL A 70 15.16 27.59 -10.92
CA VAL A 70 14.58 28.04 -12.20
C VAL A 70 13.23 27.32 -12.36
N LEU A 71 12.29 28.00 -13.02
CA LEU A 71 11.03 27.50 -13.58
C LEU A 71 11.16 26.23 -14.44
N HIS A 72 10.01 25.80 -14.98
CA HIS A 72 9.83 25.12 -16.28
C HIS A 72 9.89 23.57 -16.24
N THR A 73 8.97 22.79 -16.84
CA THR A 73 7.80 23.06 -17.69
C THR A 73 6.98 21.77 -17.79
N VAL A 74 5.66 21.92 -17.92
CA VAL A 74 4.81 20.97 -18.65
C VAL A 74 5.39 20.80 -20.05
N ASN A 75 5.71 19.59 -20.49
CA ASN A 75 5.87 19.31 -21.93
C ASN A 75 5.63 17.83 -22.24
N GLU A 76 4.47 17.59 -22.83
CA GLU A 76 4.28 16.67 -23.96
C GLU A 76 3.97 17.57 -25.19
N PRO A 77 4.06 17.12 -26.47
CA PRO A 77 4.35 15.77 -26.95
C PRO A 77 5.27 15.66 -28.20
N LEU A 78 5.42 14.40 -28.67
CA LEU A 78 5.57 13.94 -30.09
C LEU A 78 6.99 13.48 -30.57
N PRO A 79 7.09 12.73 -31.69
CA PRO A 79 7.06 11.26 -31.76
C PRO A 79 8.38 10.71 -32.34
N ASP A 80 8.73 9.45 -32.07
CA ASP A 80 9.60 8.73 -33.00
C ASP A 80 9.25 7.25 -33.06
N SER A 81 9.13 6.78 -34.30
CA SER A 81 8.59 5.48 -34.67
C SER A 81 9.63 4.37 -34.52
N CYS A 82 9.13 3.19 -34.13
CA CYS A 82 9.72 1.87 -34.40
C CYS A 82 10.94 1.42 -33.56
N LEU A 83 10.80 1.42 -32.24
CA LEU A 83 11.29 0.31 -31.41
C LEU A 83 10.15 -0.03 -30.45
N GLY A 84 9.59 -1.24 -30.58
CA GLY A 84 8.32 -1.65 -29.97
C GLY A 84 8.07 -1.02 -28.60
N GLU A 85 6.94 -0.31 -28.47
CA GLU A 85 6.59 0.47 -27.29
C GLU A 85 6.68 -0.42 -26.04
N ARG A 86 7.83 -0.41 -25.36
CA ARG A 86 8.11 -1.30 -24.24
C ARG A 86 7.35 -0.75 -23.03
N ARG A 87 6.08 -1.10 -22.92
CA ARG A 87 5.25 -0.75 -21.76
C ARG A 87 5.82 -1.46 -20.53
N SER A 88 6.04 -0.69 -19.47
CA SER A 88 6.41 -1.27 -18.17
C SER A 88 5.27 -2.10 -17.59
N VAL A 89 5.59 -3.07 -16.73
CA VAL A 89 4.58 -3.87 -16.00
C VAL A 89 3.63 -2.96 -15.22
N THR A 90 4.12 -1.85 -14.68
CA THR A 90 3.31 -0.82 -14.00
C THR A 90 2.28 -0.19 -14.93
N GLN A 91 2.68 0.19 -16.15
CA GLN A 91 1.77 0.78 -17.14
C GLN A 91 0.73 -0.24 -17.62
N LEU A 92 1.11 -1.51 -17.78
CA LEU A 92 0.18 -2.58 -18.11
C LEU A 92 -0.84 -2.80 -16.99
N ALA A 93 -0.37 -2.94 -15.75
CA ALA A 93 -1.23 -3.09 -14.58
C ALA A 93 -2.23 -1.94 -14.48
N GLN A 94 -1.76 -0.69 -14.59
CA GLN A 94 -2.64 0.49 -14.60
C GLN A 94 -3.66 0.45 -15.74
N SER A 95 -3.30 -0.04 -16.92
CA SER A 95 -4.22 -0.11 -18.06
C SER A 95 -5.31 -1.17 -17.87
N VAL A 96 -4.99 -2.32 -17.28
CA VAL A 96 -5.96 -3.37 -16.94
C VAL A 96 -6.86 -2.92 -15.77
N LEU A 97 -6.25 -2.30 -14.75
CA LEU A 97 -6.90 -1.91 -13.51
C LEU A 97 -7.68 -0.60 -13.62
N LYS A 98 -7.45 0.25 -14.63
CA LYS A 98 -8.26 1.46 -14.90
C LYS A 98 -9.77 1.19 -15.04
N LYS A 99 -10.17 -0.08 -15.26
CA LYS A 99 -11.57 -0.52 -15.32
C LYS A 99 -12.15 -0.94 -13.95
N PHE A 100 -11.34 -0.97 -12.89
CA PHE A 100 -11.72 -1.48 -11.57
C PHE A 100 -11.20 -0.56 -10.46
N GLU A 101 -12.10 -0.02 -9.63
CA GLU A 101 -11.70 0.58 -8.36
C GLU A 101 -11.22 -0.52 -7.41
N LEU A 102 -9.91 -0.56 -7.16
CA LEU A 102 -9.32 -1.56 -6.27
C LEU A 102 -9.58 -1.19 -4.80
N PRO A 103 -10.02 -2.13 -3.96
CA PRO A 103 -10.08 -1.93 -2.51
C PRO A 103 -8.74 -1.48 -1.95
N LEU A 104 -8.76 -0.63 -0.91
CA LEU A 104 -7.57 0.01 -0.33
C LEU A 104 -6.47 -0.99 0.11
N VAL A 105 -6.87 -2.22 0.46
CA VAL A 105 -5.95 -3.31 0.82
C VAL A 105 -4.98 -3.68 -0.31
N TYR A 106 -5.36 -3.46 -1.57
CA TYR A 106 -4.51 -3.76 -2.73
C TYR A 106 -3.57 -2.61 -3.11
N GLN A 107 -3.70 -1.44 -2.48
CA GLN A 107 -2.81 -0.30 -2.72
C GLN A 107 -1.49 -0.42 -1.96
N HIS A 108 -1.45 -1.26 -0.92
CA HIS A 108 -0.27 -1.47 -0.10
C HIS A 108 0.49 -2.71 -0.57
N SER A 109 1.77 -2.54 -0.90
CA SER A 109 2.66 -3.68 -1.11
C SER A 109 2.81 -4.45 0.20
N VAL A 110 2.29 -5.68 0.24
CA VAL A 110 2.34 -6.56 1.42
C VAL A 110 3.79 -6.89 1.81
N TRP A 111 4.73 -6.82 0.85
CA TRP A 111 6.14 -7.19 1.05
C TRP A 111 7.07 -6.05 0.67
N ARG A 112 8.08 -5.78 1.50
CA ARG A 112 9.19 -4.92 1.09
C ARG A 112 10.14 -5.67 0.16
N ALA A 113 10.84 -4.96 -0.71
CA ALA A 113 11.78 -5.57 -1.67
C ALA A 113 12.86 -6.45 -0.99
N GLN A 114 13.28 -6.09 0.22
CA GLN A 114 14.28 -6.83 1.01
C GLN A 114 13.76 -8.18 1.50
N GLU A 115 12.44 -8.34 1.63
CA GLU A 115 11.79 -9.55 2.13
C GLU A 115 11.53 -10.57 1.02
N LEU A 116 11.75 -10.21 -0.24
CA LEU A 116 11.46 -11.06 -1.39
C LEU A 116 12.47 -12.22 -1.54
N GLY A 117 13.70 -12.06 -1.03
CA GLY A 117 14.79 -13.02 -1.20
C GLY A 117 14.46 -14.45 -0.75
N PRO A 118 13.96 -14.68 0.48
CA PRO A 118 13.51 -16.00 0.93
C PRO A 118 12.44 -16.64 0.04
N PHE A 119 11.49 -15.86 -0.48
CA PHE A 119 10.43 -16.37 -1.36
C PHE A 119 10.96 -16.76 -2.73
N ILE A 120 11.83 -15.94 -3.34
CA ILE A 120 12.50 -16.28 -4.60
C ILE A 120 13.25 -17.59 -4.44
N ARG A 121 14.01 -17.75 -3.34
CA ARG A 121 14.71 -19.01 -3.07
C ARG A 121 13.77 -20.21 -2.99
N LEU A 122 12.64 -20.07 -2.29
CA LEU A 122 11.63 -21.13 -2.23
C LEU A 122 11.07 -21.48 -3.61
N CYS A 123 10.74 -20.48 -4.43
CA CYS A 123 10.26 -20.70 -5.79
C CYS A 123 11.30 -21.43 -6.66
N LEU A 124 12.58 -21.08 -6.53
CA LEU A 124 13.67 -21.72 -7.26
C LEU A 124 13.95 -23.16 -6.81
N MET A 125 13.39 -23.62 -5.70
CA MET A 125 13.44 -25.04 -5.32
C MET A 125 12.46 -25.89 -6.14
N ASP A 126 11.44 -25.28 -6.76
CA ASP A 126 10.57 -25.95 -7.72
C ASP A 126 11.20 -25.90 -9.11
N GLN A 127 11.42 -27.07 -9.67
CA GLN A 127 12.05 -27.29 -10.98
C GLN A 127 11.22 -26.69 -12.12
N ASN A 128 9.90 -26.57 -11.93
CA ASN A 128 8.98 -26.06 -12.94
C ASN A 128 8.83 -24.54 -12.88
N PHE A 129 9.28 -23.89 -11.80
CA PHE A 129 9.10 -22.46 -11.62
C PHE A 129 9.73 -21.62 -12.74
N PRO A 130 10.96 -21.90 -13.24
CA PRO A 130 11.53 -21.14 -14.36
C PRO A 130 10.65 -21.17 -15.62
N ALA A 131 10.15 -22.36 -16.00
CA ALA A 131 9.27 -22.50 -17.16
C ALA A 131 7.95 -21.74 -16.98
N PHE A 132 7.37 -21.79 -15.78
CA PHE A 132 6.18 -20.99 -15.44
C PHE A 132 6.45 -19.48 -15.57
N VAL A 133 7.61 -18.99 -15.11
CA VAL A 133 7.97 -17.57 -15.24
C VAL A 133 8.11 -17.16 -16.72
N GLU A 134 8.68 -18.01 -17.56
CA GLU A 134 8.75 -17.78 -19.00
C GLU A 134 7.36 -17.71 -19.64
N ASP A 135 6.44 -18.60 -19.26
CA ASP A 135 5.06 -18.56 -19.72
C ASP A 135 4.34 -17.27 -19.29
N VAL A 136 4.54 -16.84 -18.03
CA VAL A 136 4.02 -15.56 -17.54
C VAL A 136 4.59 -14.39 -18.35
N GLU A 137 5.88 -14.37 -18.62
CA GLU A 137 6.50 -13.32 -19.44
C GLU A 137 5.91 -13.28 -20.85
N LYS A 138 5.66 -14.45 -21.45
CA LYS A 138 5.03 -14.57 -22.76
C LYS A 138 3.60 -14.04 -22.77
N GLU A 139 2.79 -14.38 -21.77
CA GLU A 139 1.43 -13.84 -21.65
C GLU A 139 1.45 -12.32 -21.42
N LEU A 140 2.37 -11.80 -20.60
CA LEU A 140 2.52 -10.37 -20.39
C LEU A 140 2.89 -9.63 -21.69
N LYS A 141 3.75 -10.20 -22.53
CA LYS A 141 4.10 -9.64 -23.84
C LYS A 141 2.87 -9.50 -24.74
N LYS A 142 2.01 -10.53 -24.81
CA LYS A 142 0.74 -10.48 -25.58
C LYS A 142 -0.15 -9.33 -25.13
N LEU A 143 -0.19 -9.03 -23.83
CA LEU A 143 -0.99 -7.93 -23.30
C LEU A 143 -0.38 -6.55 -23.62
N THR A 144 0.94 -6.47 -23.82
CA THR A 144 1.62 -5.22 -24.19
C THR A 144 1.62 -4.92 -25.68
N GLU A 145 1.53 -5.95 -26.54
CA GLU A 145 1.58 -5.85 -28.00
C GLU A 145 0.20 -5.69 -28.67
N GLY A 146 -0.84 -5.32 -27.90
CA GLY A 146 -2.24 -5.22 -28.35
C GLY A 146 -2.46 -4.44 -29.64
#